data_AF-A0A973FUP1-F1
#
_entry.id   AF-A0A973FUP1-F1
#
_cell.length_a   1.000
_cell.length_b   1.000
_cell.length_c   1.000
_cell.angle_alpha   90.00
_cell.angle_beta   90.00
_cell.angle_gamma   90.00
#
_symmetry.space_group_name_H-M   'P 1'
#
loop_
_entity.id
_entity.type
_entity.pdbx_description
1 polymer ?
#
loop_
_entity_poly.entity_id
_entity_poly.type
_entity_poly.pdbx_seq_one_letter_code
_entity_poly.pdbx_strand_id
1 'polypeptide(L)' 'TNLFNRLIKDISDKSQVVMITHNKSTMEVADRLFGVTMQKRGISSLVSVNLN' A
#
# COMPACT_ATOMS: atom_id res chain seq x y z
N THR A 1 2.76 6.21 -15.53
CA THR A 1 3.07 5.78 -14.15
C THR A 1 4.30 6.53 -13.64
N ASN A 2 4.22 7.13 -12.45
CA ASN A 2 5.32 7.91 -11.85
C ASN A 2 6.65 7.12 -11.76
N LEU A 3 7.80 7.81 -11.78
CA LEU A 3 9.13 7.18 -11.66
C LEU A 3 9.24 6.31 -10.40
N PHE A 4 8.77 6.83 -9.27
CA PHE A 4 8.76 6.12 -7.99
C PHE A 4 7.98 4.79 -8.06
N ASN A 5 6.76 4.82 -8.62
CA ASN A 5 5.93 3.62 -8.76
C ASN A 5 6.59 2.54 -9.64
N ARG A 6 7.29 2.95 -10.71
CA ARG A 6 8.05 2.01 -11.56
C ARG A 6 9.19 1.36 -10.79
N LEU A 7 9.98 2.16 -10.07
CA LEU A 7 11.07 1.64 -9.24
C LEU A 7 10.58 0.64 -8.18
N ILE A 8 9.46 0.95 -7.50
CA ILE A 8 8.88 0.04 -6.51
C ILE A 8 8.42 -1.27 -7.17
N LYS A 9 7.85 -1.22 -8.38
CA LYS A 9 7.45 -2.43 -9.10
C LYS A 9 8.67 -3.29 -9.44
N ASP A 10 9.73 -2.69 -9.99
CA ASP A 10 10.96 -3.40 -10.35
C ASP A 10 11.64 -4.05 -9.13
N ILE A 11 11.57 -3.41 -7.96
CA ILE A 11 12.06 -3.98 -6.70
C ILE A 11 11.13 -5.11 -6.22
N SER A 12 9.81 -4.92 -6.34
CA SER A 12 8.81 -5.90 -5.90
C SER A 12 8.93 -7.24 -6.61
N ASP A 13 9.44 -7.25 -7.85
CA ASP A 13 9.68 -8.46 -8.64
C ASP A 13 10.77 -9.35 -8.03
N LYS A 14 11.66 -8.78 -7.22
CA LYS A 14 12.79 -9.51 -6.60
C LYS A 14 12.66 -9.64 -5.09
N SER A 15 11.92 -8.76 -4.44
CA SER A 15 11.82 -8.67 -2.99
C SER A 15 10.42 -8.24 -2.55
N GLN A 16 9.92 -8.78 -1.45
CA GLN A 16 8.68 -8.28 -0.87
C GLN A 16 8.86 -6.86 -0.34
N VAL A 17 8.06 -5.92 -0.86
CA VAL A 17 8.07 -4.53 -0.41
C VAL A 17 6.83 -4.26 0.44
N VAL A 18 7.03 -3.71 1.63
CA VAL A 18 5.97 -3.17 2.47
C VAL A 18 6.16 -1.66 2.54
N MET A 19 5.13 -0.91 2.17
CA MET A 19 5.17 0.55 2.11
C MET A 19 3.94 1.15 2.78
N ILE A 20 4.15 2.29 3.45
CA ILE A 20 3.09 3.07 4.10
C ILE A 20 2.96 4.38 3.33
N THR A 21 1.77 4.66 2.80
CA THR A 21 1.52 5.85 2.00
C THR A 21 0.07 6.34 2.12
N HIS A 22 -0.12 7.66 1.97
CA HIS A 22 -1.42 8.29 1.76
C HIS A 22 -1.60 8.79 0.30
N ASN A 23 -0.62 8.53 -0.58
CA ASN A 23 -0.67 8.96 -1.98
C ASN A 23 -1.50 7.98 -2.83
N LYS A 24 -2.64 8.46 -3.36
CA LYS A 24 -3.54 7.66 -4.20
C LYS A 24 -2.84 7.02 -5.40
N SER A 25 -2.00 7.77 -6.12
CA SER A 25 -1.27 7.24 -7.29
C SER A 25 -0.33 6.10 -6.92
N THR A 26 0.19 6.10 -5.69
CA THR A 26 1.02 5.01 -5.18
C THR A 26 0.19 3.85 -4.65
N MET A 27 -0.97 4.12 -4.05
CA MET A 27 -1.92 3.08 -3.62
C MET A 27 -2.46 2.28 -4.81
N GLU A 28 -2.69 2.93 -5.96
CA GLU A 28 -3.22 2.31 -7.19
C GLU A 28 -2.29 1.27 -7.82
N VAL A 29 -0.99 1.31 -7.54
CA VAL A 29 -0.01 0.35 -8.10
C VAL A 29 0.36 -0.78 -7.14
N ALA A 30 -0.19 -0.78 -5.92
CA ALA A 30 0.07 -1.83 -4.95
C ALA A 30 -0.77 -3.08 -5.26
N ASP A 31 -0.19 -4.27 -5.13
CA ASP A 31 -0.92 -5.53 -5.33
C ASP A 31 -1.98 -5.77 -4.22
N ARG A 32 -1.70 -5.30 -3.00
CA ARG A 32 -2.61 -5.36 -1.84
C ARG A 32 -2.56 -4.07 -1.05
N LEU A 33 -3.73 -3.60 -0.59
CA LEU A 33 -3.85 -2.45 0.29
C LEU A 33 -4.31 -2.88 1.69
N PHE A 34 -3.65 -2.34 2.70
CA PHE A 34 -4.04 -2.46 4.10
C PHE A 34 -4.39 -1.07 4.63
N GLY A 35 -5.69 -0.82 4.81
CA GLY A 35 -6.20 0.38 5.46
C GLY A 35 -6.10 0.23 6.98
N VAL A 36 -5.39 1.15 7.62
CA VAL A 36 -5.39 1.25 9.08
C VAL A 36 -6.38 2.34 9.48
N THR A 37 -7.37 1.98 10.28
CA THR A 37 -8.40 2.91 10.78
C THR A 37 -8.51 2.84 12.29
N MET A 38 -9.05 3.88 12.92
CA MET A 38 -9.34 3.90 14.36
C MET A 38 -10.83 4.12 14.56
N GLN A 39 -11.57 3.03 14.81
CA GLN A 39 -13.00 3.13 15.13
C GLN A 39 -13.23 3.60 16.57
N LYS A 40 -12.37 3.15 17.49
CA LYS A 40 -12.33 3.59 18.87
C LYS A 40 -11.00 4.29 19.13
N ARG A 41 -11.02 5.40 19.86
CA ARG A 41 -9.82 6.19 20.17
C ARG A 41 -8.75 5.31 20.80
N GLY A 42 -7.58 5.25 20.18
CA GLY A 42 -6.43 4.46 20.65
C GLY A 42 -6.44 2.98 20.27
N ILE A 43 -7.46 2.50 19.53
CA ILE A 43 -7.49 1.12 19.03
C ILE A 43 -7.52 1.15 17.50
N SER A 44 -6.37 0.83 16.90
CA SER A 44 -6.25 0.65 15.46
C SER A 44 -6.89 -0.67 15.04
N SER A 45 -7.60 -0.64 13.92
CA SER A 45 -8.20 -1.80 13.24
C SER A 45 -7.69 -1.82 11.81
N LEU A 46 -7.46 -3.03 11.29
CA LEU A 46 -6.89 -3.24 9.97
C LEU A 46 -7.99 -3.72 9.01
N VAL A 47 -8.04 -3.12 7.83
CA VAL A 47 -8.96 -3.45 6.75
C VAL A 47 -8.11 -3.81 5.54
N SER A 48 -8.37 -4.95 4.90
CA SER A 48 -7.61 -5.38 3.73
C SER A 48 -8.46 -5.26 2.47
N VAL A 49 -7.86 -4.74 1.40
CA VAL A 49 -8.43 -4.71 0.06
C VAL A 49 -7.44 -5.38 -0.87
N ASN A 50 -7.93 -6.36 -1.64
CA ASN A 50 -7.17 -6.93 -2.74
C ASN A 50 -7.45 -6.10 -4.00
N LEU A 51 -6.40 -5.61 -4.67
CA LEU A 51 -6.51 -4.85 -5.91
C LEU A 51 -6.22 -5.71 -7.16
N ASN A 52 -5.72 -6.94 -6.95
CA ASN A 52 -5.47 -7.95 -7.99
C ASN A 52 -6.72 -8.76 -8.33
#